data_AF-V2XPA9-F1
#
_entry.id   AF-V2XPA9-F1
#
_cell.length_a   1.000
_cell.length_b   1.000
_cell.length_c   1.000
_cell.angle_alpha   90.00
_cell.angle_beta   90.00
_cell.angle_gamma   90.00
#
_symmetry.space_group_name_H-M   'P 1'
#
loop_
_entity.id
_entity.type
_entity.pdbx_description
1 polymer ?
#
loop_
_entity_poly.entity_id
_entity_poly.type
_entity_poly.pdbx_seq_one_letter_code
_entity_poly.pdbx_strand_id
1 'polypeptide(L)'
;MLKEHLVCSVYGYVVDSDKVRAALGSTSLTPVQNAFLDAFLQYGFQIYEMLTIDPLYELELGVWKAILIYEIHCIYAHKDKADAVTTLDDQF
;
A
#
# COMPACT_ATOMS: atom_id res chain seq x y z
N MET A 1 -10.10 6.80 -7.91
CA MET A 1 -9.21 6.34 -6.82
C MET A 1 -8.38 5.13 -7.25
N LEU A 2 -8.78 3.86 -7.06
CA LEU A 2 -7.96 2.65 -7.36
C LEU A 2 -7.33 2.55 -8.78
N LYS A 3 -7.96 3.15 -9.79
CA LYS A 3 -7.46 3.08 -11.19
C LYS A 3 -6.35 4.09 -11.50
N GLU A 4 -6.19 5.13 -10.69
CA GLU A 4 -5.33 6.26 -11.03
C GLU A 4 -3.85 5.96 -10.73
N HIS A 5 -3.54 5.24 -9.64
CA HIS A 5 -2.17 4.89 -9.27
C HIS A 5 -1.46 3.93 -10.24
N LEU A 6 -2.20 3.18 -11.04
CA LEU A 6 -1.67 2.19 -11.98
C LEU A 6 -1.55 2.70 -13.43
N VAL A 7 -1.83 3.98 -13.66
CA VAL A 7 -1.89 4.57 -15.02
C VAL A 7 -0.60 4.38 -15.80
N CYS A 8 0.57 4.51 -15.17
CA CYS A 8 1.86 4.29 -15.83
C CYS A 8 2.12 2.80 -16.13
N SER A 9 1.88 1.95 -15.12
CA SER A 9 2.24 0.52 -15.13
C SER A 9 1.33 -0.30 -16.06
N VAL A 10 0.02 -0.07 -16.01
CA VAL A 10 -0.95 -0.87 -16.75
C VAL A 10 -1.08 -0.40 -18.21
N TYR A 11 -0.93 0.89 -18.47
CA TYR A 11 -1.15 1.46 -19.80
C TYR A 11 0.14 1.85 -20.53
N GLY A 12 1.31 1.65 -19.91
CA GLY A 12 2.62 1.89 -20.51
C GLY A 12 2.91 3.37 -20.80
N TYR A 13 2.31 4.29 -20.04
CA TYR A 13 2.56 5.72 -20.21
C TYR A 13 3.90 6.13 -19.60
N VAL A 14 4.49 7.19 -20.15
CA VAL A 14 5.67 7.83 -19.56
C VAL A 14 5.22 8.58 -18.29
N VAL A 15 6.02 8.51 -17.23
CA VAL A 15 5.71 9.10 -15.90
C VAL A 15 5.38 10.59 -15.99
N ASP A 16 6.08 11.32 -16.87
CA ASP A 16 5.88 12.76 -17.08
C ASP A 16 4.94 13.08 -18.26
N SER A 17 4.14 12.11 -18.71
CA SER A 17 3.19 12.36 -19.80
C SER A 17 2.01 13.20 -19.33
N ASP A 18 1.46 14.00 -20.25
CA ASP A 18 0.25 14.80 -20.02
C ASP A 18 -0.93 13.95 -19.52
N LYS A 19 -1.00 12.67 -19.91
CA LYS A 19 -2.01 11.72 -19.46
C LYS A 19 -1.88 11.38 -17.98
N VAL A 20 -0.65 11.13 -17.51
CA VAL A 20 -0.38 10.86 -16.09
C VAL A 20 -0.62 12.13 -15.27
N ARG A 21 -0.18 13.29 -15.77
CA ARG A 21 -0.42 14.58 -15.12
C ARG A 21 -1.91 14.95 -15.04
N ALA A 22 -2.68 14.66 -16.07
CA ALA A 22 -4.14 14.87 -16.04
C ALA A 22 -4.83 13.93 -15.04
N ALA A 23 -4.36 12.70 -14.90
CA ALA A 23 -4.92 11.72 -13.97
C ALA A 23 -4.56 12.00 -12.49
N LEU A 24 -3.29 12.33 -12.21
CA LEU A 24 -2.74 12.38 -10.84
C LEU A 24 -2.40 13.79 -10.35
N GLY A 25 -2.30 14.77 -11.26
CA GLY A 25 -1.83 16.11 -10.92
C GLY A 25 -2.78 16.92 -10.03
N SER A 26 -4.09 16.64 -10.10
CA SER A 26 -5.09 17.31 -9.26
C SER A 26 -5.02 16.91 -7.78
N THR A 27 -4.57 15.68 -7.51
CA THR A 27 -4.44 15.09 -6.18
C THR A 27 -2.99 15.11 -5.68
N SER A 28 -2.06 15.67 -6.47
CA SER A 28 -0.62 15.66 -6.19
C SER A 28 -0.07 14.24 -5.94
N LEU A 29 -0.69 13.24 -6.55
CA LEU A 29 -0.29 11.84 -6.43
C LEU A 29 0.85 11.54 -7.41
N THR A 30 1.69 10.59 -7.02
CA THR A 30 2.72 10.03 -7.90
C THR A 30 2.32 8.61 -8.31
N PRO A 31 2.65 8.19 -9.54
CA PRO A 31 2.41 6.83 -10.00
C PRO A 31 3.46 5.90 -9.39
N VAL A 32 3.29 5.58 -8.11
CA VAL A 32 4.16 4.68 -7.35
C VAL A 32 3.57 3.28 -7.37
N GLN A 33 4.36 2.31 -7.81
CA GLN A 33 4.16 0.91 -7.48
C GLN A 33 5.08 0.54 -6.32
N ASN A 34 4.52 -0.08 -5.30
CA ASN A 34 5.27 -0.66 -4.20
C ASN A 34 4.62 -1.99 -3.80
N ALA A 35 5.39 -2.85 -3.13
CA ALA A 35 4.95 -4.17 -2.72
C ALA A 35 3.66 -4.15 -1.88
N PHE A 36 3.46 -3.10 -1.07
CA PHE A 36 2.24 -2.95 -0.29
C PHE A 36 1.02 -2.65 -1.16
N LEU A 37 1.15 -1.76 -2.14
CA LEU A 37 0.07 -1.47 -3.07
C LEU A 37 -0.35 -2.76 -3.78
N ASP A 38 0.60 -3.52 -4.32
CA ASP A 38 0.31 -4.78 -5.00
C ASP A 38 -0.32 -5.84 -4.07
N ALA A 39 0.17 -5.97 -2.84
CA ALA A 39 -0.35 -6.91 -1.84
C ALA A 39 -1.79 -6.57 -1.39
N PHE A 40 -2.14 -5.29 -1.30
CA PHE A 40 -3.43 -4.83 -0.80
C PHE A 40 -4.46 -4.52 -1.90
N LEU A 41 -4.01 -4.28 -3.14
CA LEU A 41 -4.89 -3.97 -4.27
C LEU A 41 -5.90 -5.10 -4.54
N GLN A 42 -5.47 -6.35 -4.39
CA GLN A 42 -6.34 -7.53 -4.56
C GLN A 42 -7.53 -7.55 -3.60
N TYR A 43 -7.43 -6.86 -2.46
CA TYR A 43 -8.50 -6.70 -1.48
C TYR A 43 -9.33 -5.42 -1.70
N GLY A 44 -9.07 -4.69 -2.79
CA GLY A 44 -9.69 -3.39 -3.06
C GLY A 44 -9.25 -2.29 -2.10
N PHE A 45 -8.13 -2.49 -1.42
CA PHE A 45 -7.66 -1.60 -0.35
C PHE A 45 -6.50 -0.73 -0.84
N GLN A 46 -6.64 0.60 -0.74
CA GLN A 46 -5.56 1.54 -1.06
C GLN A 46 -4.83 1.95 0.20
N ILE A 47 -3.63 1.41 0.37
CA ILE A 47 -2.80 1.72 1.54
C ILE A 47 -2.46 3.22 1.65
N TYR A 48 -2.36 3.94 0.53
CA TYR A 48 -2.13 5.38 0.52
C TYR A 48 -3.23 6.16 1.28
N GLU A 49 -4.49 5.76 1.12
CA GLU A 49 -5.62 6.41 1.80
C GLU A 49 -5.63 6.10 3.30
N MET A 50 -5.19 4.91 3.70
CA MET A 50 -5.00 4.55 5.12
C MET A 50 -3.89 5.35 5.78
N LEU A 51 -2.80 5.58 5.04
CA LEU A 51 -1.58 6.19 5.56
C LEU A 51 -1.55 7.70 5.37
N THR A 52 -2.71 8.36 5.23
CA THR A 52 -2.86 9.80 4.95
C THR A 52 -1.84 10.63 5.75
N ILE A 53 -0.73 10.88 5.04
CA ILE A 53 0.42 11.78 5.17
C ILE A 53 1.08 12.02 6.54
N ASP A 54 0.45 11.86 7.70
CA ASP A 54 1.05 12.22 9.01
C ASP A 54 1.61 11.09 9.90
N PRO A 55 1.11 9.83 9.90
CA PRO A 55 1.57 8.87 10.91
C PRO A 55 3.02 8.40 10.71
N LEU A 56 3.60 8.49 9.50
CA LEU A 56 4.99 8.06 9.29
C LEU A 56 6.03 9.08 9.81
N TYR A 57 5.64 10.36 9.95
CA TYR A 57 6.52 11.42 10.49
C TYR A 57 6.21 11.71 11.98
N GLU A 58 4.96 11.52 12.42
CA GLU A 58 4.55 11.71 13.82
C GLU A 58 4.70 10.47 14.70
N LEU A 59 4.69 9.25 14.13
CA LEU A 59 4.90 8.02 14.91
C LEU A 59 6.38 7.65 14.90
N GLU A 60 6.95 7.55 16.10
CA GLU A 60 8.28 6.99 16.27
C GLU A 60 8.36 5.60 15.63
N LEU A 61 9.53 5.26 15.08
CA LEU A 61 9.80 3.96 14.45
C LEU A 61 9.44 2.78 15.38
N GLY A 62 9.56 2.97 16.70
CA GLY A 62 9.17 2.00 17.72
C GLY A 62 7.66 1.77 17.80
N VAL A 63 6.85 2.81 17.61
CA VAL A 63 5.38 2.71 17.59
C VAL A 63 4.92 1.99 16.33
N TRP A 64 5.55 2.29 15.18
CA TRP A 64 5.33 1.54 13.94
C TRP A 64 5.61 0.05 14.08
N LYS A 65 6.73 -0.32 14.71
CA LYS A 65 7.04 -1.73 15.02
C LYS A 65 5.98 -2.36 15.92
N ALA A 66 5.52 -1.64 16.95
CA ALA A 66 4.51 -2.16 17.87
C ALA A 66 3.17 -2.44 17.16
N ILE A 67 2.73 -1.52 16.29
CA ILE A 67 1.51 -1.70 15.48
C ILE A 67 1.67 -2.89 14.52
N LEU A 68 2.79 -2.99 13.81
CA LEU A 68 3.04 -4.10 12.89
C LEU A 68 3.04 -5.45 13.62
N ILE A 69 3.71 -5.53 14.77
CA ILE A 69 3.73 -6.74 15.60
C ILE A 69 2.31 -7.08 16.10
N TYR A 70 1.52 -6.08 16.47
CA TYR A 70 0.14 -6.27 16.90
C TYR A 70 -0.73 -6.84 15.78
N GLU A 71 -0.63 -6.31 14.56
CA GLU A 71 -1.35 -6.82 13.39
C GLU A 71 -0.95 -8.27 13.07
N ILE A 72 0.36 -8.59 13.09
CA ILE A 72 0.85 -9.96 12.89
C ILE A 72 0.28 -10.91 13.97
N HIS A 73 0.23 -10.48 15.23
CA HIS A 73 -0.39 -11.27 16.30
C HIS A 73 -1.91 -11.44 16.11
N CYS A 74 -2.62 -10.41 15.64
CA CYS A 74 -4.04 -10.51 15.33
C CYS A 74 -4.31 -11.54 14.22
N ILE A 75 -3.45 -11.58 13.20
CA ILE A 75 -3.50 -12.59 12.13
C ILE A 75 -3.25 -13.99 12.71
N TYR A 76 -2.23 -14.17 13.55
CA TYR A 76 -1.96 -15.44 14.24
C TYR A 76 -3.11 -15.90 15.15
N ALA A 77 -3.76 -14.97 15.84
CA ALA A 77 -4.88 -15.27 16.73
C ALA A 77 -6.17 -15.61 15.96
N HIS A 78 -6.24 -15.27 14.68
CA HIS A 78 -7.37 -15.62 13.82
C HIS A 78 -7.31 -17.12 13.46
N LYS A 79 -8.28 -17.88 14.00
CA LYS A 79 -8.32 -19.36 13.98
C LYS A 79 -8.27 -20.02 12.60
N ASP A 80 -8.55 -19.29 11.52
CA ASP A 80 -8.59 -19.81 10.15
C ASP A 80 -7.31 -19.54 9.32
N LYS A 81 -6.26 -18.96 9.91
CA LYS A 81 -5.13 -18.40 9.13
C LYS A 81 -3.74 -18.66 9.70
N ALA A 82 -3.52 -19.82 10.31
CA ALA A 82 -2.16 -20.23 10.74
C ALA A 82 -1.12 -20.18 9.60
N ASP A 83 -1.56 -20.33 8.34
CA ASP A 83 -0.73 -20.32 7.12
C ASP A 83 -0.55 -18.91 6.52
N ALA A 84 -1.32 -17.92 6.97
CA ALA A 84 -1.29 -16.57 6.39
C ALA A 84 -0.01 -15.81 6.75
N VAL A 85 0.61 -16.11 7.90
CA VAL A 85 1.88 -15.48 8.29
C VAL A 85 3.03 -16.07 7.49
N THR A 86 3.03 -17.39 7.26
CA THR A 86 3.99 -18.04 6.37
C THR A 86 3.89 -17.50 4.94
N THR A 87 2.67 -17.31 4.45
CA THR A 87 2.42 -16.68 3.13
C THR A 87 2.90 -15.23 3.07
N LEU A 88 2.83 -14.48 4.17
CA LEU A 88 3.38 -13.12 4.25
C LEU A 88 4.91 -13.11 4.25
N ASP A 89 5.54 -14.04 4.97
CA ASP A 89 7.01 -14.16 5.05
C ASP A 89 7.61 -14.48 3.68
N ASP A 90 6.94 -15.32 2.87
CA ASP A 90 7.35 -15.64 1.50
C ASP A 90 7.25 -14.47 0.50
N GLN A 91 6.63 -13.34 0.88
CA GLN A 91 6.40 -12.17 0.03
C GLN A 91 7.42 -11.03 0.22
N PHE A 92 8.35 -11.16 1.17
CA PHE A 92 9.40 -10.18 1.46
C PHE A 92 10.81 -10.77 1.26
#